data_AF-A0A3B1BX69-F1
#
_entry.id   AF-A0A3B1BX69-F1
#
_cell.length_a   1.000
_cell.length_b   1.000
_cell.length_c   1.000
_cell.angle_alpha   90.00
_cell.angle_beta   90.00
_cell.angle_gamma   90.00
#
_symmetry.space_group_name_H-M   'P 1'
#
loop_
_entity.id
_entity.type
_entity.pdbx_description
1 polymer ?
#
loop_
_entity_poly.entity_id
_entity_poly.type
_entity_poly.pdbx_seq_one_letter_code
_entity_poly.pdbx_strand_id
1 'polypeptide(L)'
;NIFKNMRAGYAFIGSSGQGIISNYNNLYTNGANFGRWDGTNYTTFADFKTASSTDVNSYSANVVFTSLSDLHIQSSPVPLNGTSLLSVTDDIDGEARNAIPYIGADEINSPSVEVSIKIFLEGPYNSTNNNMNSTINANIPLTSPYSEDPRTVSAIPINAVDWVLVELRNKVDASIVEGSHSAFLLKDGTIVDTDGTSPVKFSGATDTQYYIVVKHRNHLGVMSASLLSFGGTPTNYDFTPASTQFYGGNAGAVEVVAGIWGMIAGDANSDGVVDAVDKNNFWRVENGTAYDYTKYSDFNLDANLDAVDKNNFWRINNGKSTQLP
;
A
#
# COMPACT_ATOMS: atom_id res chain seq x y z
N ASN A 1 -22.09 4.84 18.39
CA ASN A 1 -21.73 6.09 19.12
C ASN A 1 -20.64 5.82 20.16
N ILE A 2 -19.89 6.84 20.59
CA ILE A 2 -19.00 6.77 21.77
C ILE A 2 -19.62 7.53 22.94
N PHE A 3 -19.79 6.85 24.08
CA PHE A 3 -20.18 7.46 25.35
C PHE A 3 -19.08 7.21 26.38
N LYS A 4 -18.41 8.29 26.82
CA LYS A 4 -17.21 8.21 27.65
C LYS A 4 -17.35 9.03 28.92
N ASN A 5 -17.42 8.36 30.08
CA ASN A 5 -17.42 8.99 31.39
C ASN A 5 -16.03 8.91 32.04
N MET A 6 -15.30 10.02 32.04
CA MET A 6 -13.94 10.06 32.59
C MET A 6 -13.84 10.21 34.11
N ARG A 7 -14.99 10.37 34.79
CA ARG A 7 -15.07 10.48 36.25
C ARG A 7 -15.54 9.15 36.85
N ALA A 8 -15.92 9.17 38.13
CA ALA A 8 -16.31 7.97 38.87
C ALA A 8 -17.78 7.53 38.66
N GLY A 9 -18.48 8.05 37.64
CA GLY A 9 -19.89 7.76 37.39
C GLY A 9 -20.12 6.47 36.58
N TYR A 10 -21.36 6.22 36.16
CA TYR A 10 -21.69 5.11 35.27
C TYR A 10 -21.45 5.49 33.80
N ALA A 11 -21.15 4.50 32.96
CA ALA A 11 -21.21 4.63 31.50
C ALA A 11 -22.67 4.62 31.00
N PHE A 12 -23.55 3.89 31.69
CA PHE A 12 -24.94 3.69 31.30
C PHE A 12 -25.86 3.52 32.51
N ILE A 13 -27.05 4.15 32.49
CA ILE A 13 -28.13 3.92 33.46
C ILE A 13 -29.43 3.66 32.69
N GLY A 14 -30.13 2.57 32.99
CA GLY A 14 -31.42 2.27 32.37
C GLY A 14 -32.27 1.26 33.14
N SER A 15 -33.45 0.97 32.59
CA SER A 15 -34.38 -0.05 33.11
C SER A 15 -35.21 -0.67 31.99
N SER A 16 -35.68 -1.90 32.22
CA SER A 16 -36.49 -2.67 31.25
C SER A 16 -37.79 -1.95 30.85
N GLY A 17 -38.36 -1.15 31.74
CA GLY A 17 -39.58 -0.36 31.48
C GLY A 17 -39.40 0.86 30.56
N GLN A 18 -38.17 1.20 30.16
CA GLN A 18 -37.90 2.41 29.36
C GLN A 18 -37.83 2.19 27.85
N GLY A 19 -37.87 0.94 27.38
CA GLY A 19 -37.81 0.63 25.94
C GLY A 19 -36.49 1.08 25.28
N ILE A 20 -35.38 1.06 26.02
CA ILE A 20 -34.09 1.50 25.50
C ILE A 20 -33.56 0.51 24.46
N ILE A 21 -33.22 1.02 23.28
CA ILE A 21 -32.52 0.27 22.23
C ILE A 21 -31.09 0.76 22.18
N SER A 22 -30.13 -0.10 22.54
CA SER A 22 -28.70 0.19 22.52
C SER A 22 -27.94 -0.99 21.95
N ASN A 23 -27.17 -0.75 20.88
CA ASN A 23 -26.23 -1.70 20.28
C ASN A 23 -25.21 -0.93 19.40
N TYR A 24 -24.09 -1.56 19.07
CA TYR A 24 -23.02 -0.98 18.22
C TYR A 24 -22.47 0.36 18.74
N ASN A 25 -22.27 0.44 20.05
CA ASN A 25 -21.71 1.59 20.74
C ASN A 25 -20.35 1.26 21.36
N ASN A 26 -19.62 2.29 21.77
CA ASN A 26 -18.54 2.16 22.75
C ASN A 26 -18.98 2.88 24.04
N LEU A 27 -19.10 2.12 25.13
CA LEU A 27 -19.56 2.61 26.42
C LEU A 27 -18.40 2.49 27.43
N TYR A 28 -17.91 3.60 27.95
CA TYR A 28 -16.75 3.60 28.84
C TYR A 28 -16.95 4.43 30.10
N THR A 29 -16.42 3.94 31.22
CA THR A 29 -16.33 4.69 32.48
C THR A 29 -15.06 4.38 33.27
N ASN A 30 -14.56 5.37 34.01
CA ASN A 30 -13.55 5.20 35.08
C ASN A 30 -14.16 4.86 36.45
N GLY A 31 -15.49 4.75 36.53
CA GLY A 31 -16.21 4.39 37.76
C GLY A 31 -15.97 2.95 38.21
N ALA A 32 -16.11 2.72 39.52
CA ALA A 32 -16.01 1.37 40.11
C ALA A 32 -17.13 0.42 39.63
N ASN A 33 -18.23 1.00 39.15
CA ASN A 33 -19.32 0.28 38.51
C ASN A 33 -19.44 0.74 37.05
N PHE A 34 -19.47 -0.21 36.12
CA PHE A 34 -19.71 0.08 34.71
C PHE A 34 -21.06 0.79 34.49
N GLY A 35 -22.14 0.23 35.02
CA GLY A 35 -23.49 0.69 34.72
C GLY A 35 -24.52 0.30 35.76
N ARG A 36 -25.74 0.82 35.61
CA ARG A 36 -26.89 0.47 36.46
C ARG A 36 -28.09 0.06 35.61
N TRP A 37 -28.66 -1.11 35.91
CA TRP A 37 -29.82 -1.64 35.21
C TRP A 37 -30.87 -2.16 36.19
N ASP A 38 -32.13 -1.74 36.03
CA ASP A 38 -33.27 -2.10 36.91
C ASP A 38 -32.97 -1.89 38.41
N GLY A 39 -32.23 -0.81 38.71
CA GLY A 39 -31.88 -0.43 40.07
C GLY A 39 -30.60 -1.07 40.62
N THR A 40 -30.06 -2.09 39.96
CA THR A 40 -28.86 -2.84 40.36
C THR A 40 -27.60 -2.30 39.67
N ASN A 41 -26.50 -2.19 40.42
CA ASN A 41 -25.20 -1.77 39.88
C ASN A 41 -24.41 -2.98 39.37
N TYR A 42 -23.76 -2.83 38.21
CA TYR A 42 -22.92 -3.85 37.60
C TYR A 42 -21.49 -3.34 37.48
N THR A 43 -20.53 -4.12 37.97
CA THR A 43 -19.11 -3.73 38.00
C THR A 43 -18.46 -3.83 36.63
N THR A 44 -18.81 -4.84 35.84
CA THR A 44 -18.23 -5.06 34.52
C THR A 44 -19.23 -4.82 33.39
N PHE A 45 -18.71 -4.50 32.21
CA PHE A 45 -19.51 -4.40 30.99
C PHE A 45 -20.15 -5.75 30.61
N ALA A 46 -19.46 -6.86 30.85
CA ALA A 46 -19.98 -8.19 30.55
C ALA A 46 -21.24 -8.51 31.37
N ASP A 47 -21.19 -8.28 32.69
CA ASP A 47 -22.33 -8.52 33.57
C ASP A 47 -23.50 -7.59 33.25
N PHE A 48 -23.19 -6.32 32.94
CA PHE A 48 -24.20 -5.36 32.50
C PHE A 48 -24.90 -5.83 31.22
N LYS A 49 -24.16 -6.27 30.19
CA LYS A 49 -24.73 -6.78 28.94
C LYS A 49 -25.64 -7.98 29.15
N THR A 50 -25.23 -8.91 30.02
CA THR A 50 -26.05 -10.07 30.37
C THR A 50 -27.36 -9.64 31.04
N ALA A 51 -27.30 -8.67 31.94
CA ALA A 51 -28.49 -8.20 32.67
C ALA A 51 -29.43 -7.34 31.81
N SER A 52 -28.89 -6.43 31.00
CA SER A 52 -29.70 -5.53 30.17
C SER A 52 -30.22 -6.19 28.90
N SER A 53 -29.54 -7.25 28.42
CA SER A 53 -29.76 -7.83 27.09
C SER A 53 -29.60 -6.80 25.95
N THR A 54 -28.90 -5.70 26.20
CA THR A 54 -28.52 -4.68 25.20
C THR A 54 -27.04 -4.81 24.86
N ASP A 55 -26.58 -4.03 23.88
CA ASP A 55 -25.16 -3.79 23.64
C ASP A 55 -24.35 -5.04 23.26
N VAL A 56 -25.00 -6.05 22.67
CA VAL A 56 -24.38 -7.33 22.28
C VAL A 56 -23.15 -7.14 21.37
N ASN A 57 -23.19 -6.17 20.45
CA ASN A 57 -22.12 -5.81 19.52
C ASN A 57 -21.39 -4.52 19.91
N SER A 58 -21.60 -4.03 21.14
CA SER A 58 -20.93 -2.85 21.66
C SER A 58 -19.61 -3.21 22.35
N TYR A 59 -18.72 -2.23 22.46
CA TYR A 59 -17.45 -2.30 23.17
C TYR A 59 -17.49 -1.52 24.48
N SER A 60 -16.52 -1.81 25.36
CA SER A 60 -16.17 -0.94 26.48
C SER A 60 -14.67 -0.71 26.48
N ALA A 61 -14.28 0.43 25.91
CA ALA A 61 -12.90 0.77 25.63
C ALA A 61 -12.59 2.25 25.90
N ASN A 62 -11.43 2.51 26.48
CA ASN A 62 -10.93 3.87 26.68
C ASN A 62 -10.33 4.43 25.38
N VAL A 63 -11.17 4.99 24.53
CA VAL A 63 -10.75 5.68 23.30
C VAL A 63 -10.06 6.99 23.67
N VAL A 64 -8.88 7.29 23.13
CA VAL A 64 -8.15 8.53 23.38
C VAL A 64 -8.59 9.58 22.35
N PHE A 65 -8.99 10.75 22.83
CA PHE A 65 -9.32 11.91 21.99
C PHE A 65 -8.20 12.93 22.05
N THR A 66 -8.06 13.75 21.01
CA THR A 66 -7.06 14.83 20.94
C THR A 66 -7.10 15.76 22.16
N SER A 67 -8.30 16.18 22.59
CA SER A 67 -8.48 16.92 23.84
C SER A 67 -9.92 16.82 24.38
N LEU A 68 -10.28 17.61 25.39
CA LEU A 68 -11.66 17.68 25.89
C LEU A 68 -12.58 18.54 25.00
N SER A 69 -12.02 19.40 24.16
CA SER A 69 -12.74 20.26 23.21
C SER A 69 -12.61 19.78 21.77
N ASP A 70 -11.65 18.90 21.52
CA ASP A 70 -11.36 18.29 20.22
C ASP A 70 -11.54 16.77 20.37
N LEU A 71 -12.67 16.28 19.85
CA LEU A 71 -13.10 14.89 20.01
C LEU A 71 -12.72 14.00 18.83
N HIS A 72 -11.72 14.40 18.02
CA HIS A 72 -11.12 13.49 17.05
C HIS A 72 -10.41 12.34 17.75
N ILE A 73 -10.55 11.14 17.20
CA ILE A 73 -10.01 9.94 17.82
C ILE A 73 -8.51 9.85 17.51
N GLN A 74 -7.67 9.88 18.53
CA GLN A 74 -6.23 9.71 18.38
C GLN A 74 -5.81 8.23 18.38
N SER A 75 -6.44 7.42 19.23
CA SER A 75 -6.16 5.99 19.32
C SER A 75 -7.30 5.24 20.02
N SER A 76 -7.44 3.95 19.72
CA SER A 76 -8.38 3.08 20.40
C SER A 76 -7.75 1.71 20.69
N PRO A 77 -8.00 1.11 21.87
CA PRO A 77 -7.54 -0.25 22.17
C PRO A 77 -8.43 -1.34 21.54
N VAL A 78 -9.50 -0.95 20.85
CA VAL A 78 -10.39 -1.84 20.09
C VAL A 78 -10.57 -1.30 18.67
N PRO A 79 -10.90 -2.17 17.69
CA PRO A 79 -11.04 -1.75 16.28
C PRO A 79 -12.12 -0.68 16.04
N LEU A 80 -13.11 -0.56 16.93
CA LEU A 80 -14.26 0.36 16.80
C LEU A 80 -15.03 0.18 15.48
N ASN A 81 -15.10 -1.02 14.91
CA ASN A 81 -15.87 -1.26 13.69
C ASN A 81 -17.37 -0.99 13.92
N GLY A 82 -17.88 0.06 13.28
CA GLY A 82 -19.27 0.48 13.34
C GLY A 82 -20.14 -0.18 12.28
N THR A 83 -21.43 0.17 12.30
CA THR A 83 -22.37 -0.17 11.24
C THR A 83 -22.59 1.06 10.37
N SER A 84 -22.46 0.91 9.05
CA SER A 84 -22.77 1.99 8.10
C SER A 84 -24.24 2.37 8.17
N LEU A 85 -24.52 3.67 8.20
CA LEU A 85 -25.88 4.23 8.23
C LEU A 85 -26.08 5.07 6.97
N LEU A 86 -27.10 4.74 6.17
CA LEU A 86 -27.39 5.44 4.91
C LEU A 86 -27.67 6.95 5.07
N SER A 87 -28.09 7.36 6.28
CA SER A 87 -28.37 8.76 6.60
C SER A 87 -27.15 9.54 7.12
N VAL A 88 -26.02 8.88 7.35
CA VAL A 88 -24.79 9.48 7.86
C VAL A 88 -23.69 9.18 6.85
N THR A 89 -23.62 10.00 5.81
CA THR A 89 -22.67 9.86 4.70
C THR A 89 -21.32 10.47 5.01
N ASP A 90 -21.28 11.47 5.88
CA ASP A 90 -20.09 12.23 6.21
C ASP A 90 -19.85 12.24 7.74
N ASP A 91 -18.60 12.40 8.16
CA ASP A 91 -18.20 12.53 9.56
C ASP A 91 -18.26 14.00 10.05
N ILE A 92 -17.70 14.27 11.23
CA ILE A 92 -17.76 15.58 11.88
C ILE A 92 -16.99 16.66 11.13
N ASP A 93 -16.00 16.27 10.32
CA ASP A 93 -15.20 17.16 9.49
C ASP A 93 -15.79 17.33 8.08
N GLY A 94 -16.85 16.59 7.76
CA GLY A 94 -17.50 16.58 6.46
C GLY A 94 -16.82 15.64 5.46
N GLU A 95 -16.02 14.70 5.94
CA GLU A 95 -15.34 13.69 5.13
C GLU A 95 -16.22 12.45 5.00
N ALA A 96 -16.18 11.78 3.85
CA ALA A 96 -17.05 10.62 3.60
C ALA A 96 -16.74 9.47 4.58
N ARG A 97 -17.79 8.91 5.20
CA ARG A 97 -17.68 7.77 6.12
C ARG A 97 -17.17 6.53 5.39
N ASN A 98 -16.29 5.77 6.04
CA ASN A 98 -15.79 4.50 5.51
C ASN A 98 -16.91 3.47 5.34
N ALA A 99 -16.71 2.48 4.46
CA ALA A 99 -17.66 1.37 4.26
C ALA A 99 -17.94 0.60 5.57
N ILE A 100 -16.92 0.49 6.42
CA ILE A 100 -17.02 0.10 7.83
C ILE A 100 -16.55 1.31 8.63
N PRO A 101 -17.46 2.18 9.09
CA PRO A 101 -17.07 3.41 9.74
C PRO A 101 -16.60 3.18 11.18
N TYR A 102 -15.71 4.02 11.69
CA TYR A 102 -15.36 4.01 13.12
C TYR A 102 -16.59 4.37 13.98
N ILE A 103 -16.82 3.64 15.07
CA ILE A 103 -17.82 3.99 16.09
C ILE A 103 -17.45 5.36 16.64
N GLY A 104 -18.32 6.35 16.46
CA GLY A 104 -18.05 7.74 16.85
C GLY A 104 -18.58 8.71 15.81
N ALA A 105 -18.16 9.96 15.91
CA ALA A 105 -18.48 11.01 14.94
C ALA A 105 -17.35 11.23 13.92
N ASP A 106 -16.24 10.52 14.06
CA ASP A 106 -14.98 10.75 13.37
C ASP A 106 -14.40 9.42 12.85
N GLU A 107 -13.61 9.47 11.79
CA GLU A 107 -12.77 8.39 11.31
C GLU A 107 -11.34 8.62 11.80
N ILE A 108 -10.63 7.57 12.25
CA ILE A 108 -9.18 7.74 12.45
C ILE A 108 -8.56 7.82 11.05
N ASN A 109 -8.35 9.05 10.59
CA ASN A 109 -7.54 9.34 9.41
C ASN A 109 -6.13 8.83 9.69
N SER A 110 -5.85 7.60 9.23
CA SER A 110 -4.48 7.12 9.19
C SER A 110 -3.74 8.04 8.23
N PRO A 111 -2.68 8.74 8.68
CA PRO A 111 -1.95 9.62 7.79
C PRO A 111 -1.52 8.79 6.59
N SER A 112 -1.73 9.35 5.40
CA SER A 112 -1.43 8.67 4.16
C SER A 112 -0.68 9.58 3.23
N VAL A 113 0.18 8.97 2.43
CA VAL A 113 0.87 9.65 1.36
C VAL A 113 0.54 8.97 0.05
N GLU A 114 0.30 9.78 -0.98
CA GLU A 114 -0.03 9.31 -2.31
C GLU A 114 1.06 9.76 -3.29
N VAL A 115 1.49 8.85 -4.16
CA VAL A 115 2.54 9.11 -5.15
C VAL A 115 2.09 8.66 -6.53
N SER A 116 2.21 9.56 -7.50
CA SER A 116 2.02 9.27 -8.93
C SER A 116 3.39 9.10 -9.56
N ILE A 117 3.72 7.86 -9.92
CA ILE A 117 5.05 7.49 -10.42
C ILE A 117 4.96 7.22 -11.91
N LYS A 118 5.98 7.67 -12.66
CA LYS A 118 6.21 7.24 -14.04
C LYS A 118 7.61 6.69 -14.21
N ILE A 119 7.71 5.50 -14.80
CA ILE A 119 8.97 4.79 -15.06
C ILE A 119 8.83 3.84 -16.25
N PHE A 120 9.91 3.58 -16.96
CA PHE A 120 9.97 2.55 -18.00
C PHE A 120 10.90 1.41 -17.61
N LEU A 121 10.63 0.23 -18.15
CA LEU A 121 11.48 -0.96 -18.09
C LEU A 121 12.24 -1.08 -19.41
N GLU A 122 13.56 -1.25 -19.34
CA GLU A 122 14.35 -1.69 -20.49
C GLU A 122 13.90 -3.10 -20.91
N GLY A 123 13.75 -3.37 -22.21
CA GLY A 123 13.21 -4.66 -22.64
C GLY A 123 11.84 -4.53 -23.27
N PRO A 124 10.75 -4.38 -22.48
CA PRO A 124 9.43 -4.18 -23.05
C PRO A 124 9.28 -2.80 -23.69
N TYR A 125 10.17 -1.83 -23.44
CA TYR A 125 10.12 -0.50 -24.06
C TYR A 125 10.12 -0.57 -25.60
N ASN A 126 9.17 0.10 -26.21
CA ASN A 126 8.93 0.17 -27.64
C ASN A 126 9.15 1.60 -28.14
N SER A 127 10.30 1.81 -28.78
CA SER A 127 10.72 3.12 -29.31
C SER A 127 9.86 3.64 -30.47
N THR A 128 8.97 2.83 -31.05
CA THR A 128 8.09 3.28 -32.15
C THR A 128 6.94 4.13 -31.63
N ASN A 129 6.43 3.82 -30.44
CA ASN A 129 5.27 4.49 -29.84
C ASN A 129 5.56 5.12 -28.47
N ASN A 130 6.80 5.04 -27.98
CA ASN A 130 7.24 5.52 -26.67
C ASN A 130 6.43 4.95 -25.50
N ASN A 131 6.00 3.70 -25.62
CA ASN A 131 5.32 2.93 -24.58
C ASN A 131 6.03 1.58 -24.38
N MET A 132 5.55 0.77 -23.45
CA MET A 132 5.99 -0.61 -23.25
C MET A 132 5.01 -1.60 -23.89
N ASN A 133 5.54 -2.73 -24.34
CA ASN A 133 4.76 -3.90 -24.72
C ASN A 133 4.21 -4.56 -23.45
N SER A 134 2.99 -5.10 -23.52
CA SER A 134 2.35 -5.84 -22.42
C SER A 134 2.08 -7.29 -22.81
N THR A 135 2.99 -7.91 -23.56
CA THR A 135 2.77 -9.21 -24.21
C THR A 135 2.40 -10.28 -23.18
N ILE A 136 3.02 -10.24 -22.01
CA ILE A 136 2.79 -11.18 -20.90
C ILE A 136 1.52 -10.89 -20.08
N ASN A 137 0.69 -9.88 -20.41
CA ASN A 137 -0.42 -9.44 -19.56
C ASN A 137 -1.36 -10.58 -19.13
N ALA A 138 -1.67 -11.50 -20.04
CA ALA A 138 -2.51 -12.67 -19.77
C ALA A 138 -1.84 -13.72 -18.85
N ASN A 139 -0.53 -13.64 -18.66
CA ASN A 139 0.25 -14.49 -17.78
C ASN A 139 0.51 -13.88 -16.40
N ILE A 140 0.21 -12.59 -16.20
CA ILE A 140 0.40 -11.92 -14.91
C ILE A 140 -0.54 -12.56 -13.86
N PRO A 141 -0.03 -13.02 -12.71
CA PRO A 141 -0.84 -13.65 -11.68
C PRO A 141 -1.74 -12.61 -10.99
N LEU A 142 -2.94 -13.04 -10.59
CA LEU A 142 -3.86 -12.21 -9.80
C LEU A 142 -3.33 -11.88 -8.40
N THR A 143 -2.32 -12.59 -7.92
CA THR A 143 -1.63 -12.29 -6.67
C THR A 143 -0.25 -11.75 -6.96
N SER A 144 0.09 -10.61 -6.36
CA SER A 144 1.41 -9.99 -6.46
C SER A 144 2.51 -10.98 -6.05
N PRO A 145 3.64 -11.03 -6.77
CA PRO A 145 4.77 -11.87 -6.41
C PRO A 145 5.59 -11.32 -5.22
N TYR A 146 5.35 -10.09 -4.78
CA TYR A 146 6.14 -9.45 -3.72
C TYR A 146 5.62 -9.82 -2.33
N SER A 147 6.48 -10.47 -1.54
CA SER A 147 6.15 -10.96 -0.20
C SER A 147 5.93 -9.85 0.83
N GLU A 148 6.48 -8.67 0.55
CA GLU A 148 6.43 -7.47 1.38
C GLU A 148 5.03 -6.85 1.37
N ASP A 149 4.26 -7.04 0.30
CA ASP A 149 2.86 -6.62 0.19
C ASP A 149 2.07 -7.54 -0.76
N PRO A 150 1.71 -8.76 -0.32
CA PRO A 150 1.13 -9.79 -1.17
C PRO A 150 -0.37 -9.52 -1.42
N ARG A 151 -0.65 -8.66 -2.40
CA ARG A 151 -2.03 -8.29 -2.79
C ARG A 151 -2.64 -9.27 -3.78
N THR A 152 -3.95 -9.50 -3.65
CA THR A 152 -4.73 -10.26 -4.62
C THR A 152 -5.82 -9.39 -5.23
N VAL A 153 -5.91 -9.39 -6.56
CA VAL A 153 -6.93 -8.67 -7.33
C VAL A 153 -7.87 -9.63 -8.04
N SER A 154 -9.04 -9.14 -8.46
CA SER A 154 -9.99 -9.93 -9.25
C SER A 154 -9.66 -9.96 -10.75
N ALA A 155 -8.89 -8.99 -11.23
CA ALA A 155 -8.48 -8.88 -12.63
C ALA A 155 -7.18 -8.06 -12.77
N ILE A 156 -6.42 -8.36 -13.83
CA ILE A 156 -5.24 -7.57 -14.23
C ILE A 156 -5.71 -6.44 -15.18
N PRO A 157 -5.26 -5.19 -15.01
CA PRO A 157 -5.56 -4.12 -15.95
C PRO A 157 -5.12 -4.47 -17.38
N ILE A 158 -5.95 -4.15 -18.39
CA ILE A 158 -5.70 -4.53 -19.81
C ILE A 158 -4.39 -3.95 -20.39
N ASN A 159 -3.90 -2.88 -19.78
CA ASN A 159 -2.66 -2.21 -20.16
C ASN A 159 -1.54 -2.41 -19.13
N ALA A 160 -1.68 -3.33 -18.18
CA ALA A 160 -0.60 -3.67 -17.27
C ALA A 160 0.52 -4.39 -18.02
N VAL A 161 1.74 -3.90 -17.85
CA VAL A 161 2.99 -4.53 -18.30
C VAL A 161 3.39 -5.61 -17.30
N ASP A 162 3.42 -5.27 -16.02
CA ASP A 162 3.72 -6.21 -14.94
C ASP A 162 3.35 -5.67 -13.54
N TRP A 163 3.52 -6.50 -12.52
CA TRP A 163 3.56 -6.10 -11.12
C TRP A 163 4.89 -5.42 -10.75
N VAL A 164 4.82 -4.36 -9.96
CA VAL A 164 5.98 -3.69 -9.32
C VAL A 164 5.75 -3.55 -7.83
N LEU A 165 6.84 -3.49 -7.05
CA LEU A 165 6.79 -3.12 -5.64
C LEU A 165 7.29 -1.68 -5.50
N VAL A 166 6.45 -0.82 -4.94
CA VAL A 166 6.82 0.54 -4.58
C VAL A 166 7.09 0.59 -3.08
N GLU A 167 8.18 1.24 -2.67
CA GLU A 167 8.50 1.40 -1.26
C GLU A 167 8.73 2.86 -0.89
N LEU A 168 8.32 3.22 0.33
CA LEU A 168 8.75 4.42 1.01
C LEU A 168 10.04 4.13 1.77
N ARG A 169 11.07 4.96 1.57
CA ARG A 169 12.31 4.89 2.34
C ARG A 169 12.47 6.10 3.25
N ASN A 170 12.99 5.85 4.45
CA ASN A 170 13.15 6.87 5.47
C ASN A 170 14.01 8.04 4.99
N LYS A 171 13.65 9.26 5.41
CA LYS A 171 14.30 10.49 4.93
C LYS A 171 15.73 10.70 5.41
N VAL A 172 16.11 10.06 6.51
CA VAL A 172 17.43 10.17 7.14
C VAL A 172 18.32 8.99 6.76
N ASP A 173 17.75 7.78 6.79
CA ASP A 173 18.44 6.54 6.44
C ASP A 173 17.62 5.74 5.41
N ALA A 174 17.96 5.92 4.13
CA ALA A 174 17.22 5.31 3.02
C ALA A 174 17.32 3.76 2.96
N SER A 175 18.15 3.13 3.79
CA SER A 175 18.13 1.66 3.96
C SER A 175 16.88 1.16 4.69
N ILE A 176 16.24 2.03 5.49
CA ILE A 176 15.02 1.71 6.24
C ILE A 176 13.80 1.83 5.33
N VAL A 177 13.05 0.72 5.20
CA VAL A 177 11.75 0.65 4.54
C VAL A 177 10.66 1.05 5.53
N GLU A 178 9.87 2.09 5.21
CA GLU A 178 8.76 2.58 6.05
C GLU A 178 7.37 2.25 5.48
N GLY A 179 7.33 1.74 4.25
CA GLY A 179 6.11 1.22 3.63
C GLY A 179 6.42 0.49 2.35
N SER A 180 5.64 -0.55 2.04
CA SER A 180 5.73 -1.34 0.81
C SER A 180 4.34 -1.49 0.22
N HIS A 181 4.22 -1.36 -1.10
CA HIS A 181 2.93 -1.42 -1.80
C HIS A 181 3.10 -2.02 -3.21
N SER A 182 2.47 -3.16 -3.43
CA SER A 182 2.38 -3.81 -4.74
C SER A 182 1.41 -3.07 -5.64
N ALA A 183 1.87 -2.75 -6.84
CA ALA A 183 1.16 -1.90 -7.79
C ALA A 183 1.34 -2.43 -9.22
N PHE A 184 0.57 -1.91 -10.17
CA PHE A 184 0.70 -2.25 -11.58
C PHE A 184 1.48 -1.18 -12.33
N LEU A 185 2.47 -1.61 -13.12
CA LEU A 185 3.08 -0.76 -14.13
C LEU A 185 2.28 -0.85 -15.43
N LEU A 186 1.86 0.29 -15.99
CA LEU A 186 1.11 0.34 -17.24
C LEU A 186 2.00 0.62 -18.45
N LYS A 187 1.49 0.37 -19.66
CA LYS A 187 2.19 0.57 -20.94
C LYS A 187 2.81 1.97 -21.10
N ASP A 188 2.16 3.00 -20.59
CA ASP A 188 2.64 4.38 -20.71
C ASP A 188 3.66 4.77 -19.63
N GLY A 189 4.09 3.80 -18.83
CA GLY A 189 5.04 3.96 -17.73
C GLY A 189 4.42 4.42 -16.42
N THR A 190 3.11 4.71 -16.37
CA THR A 190 2.46 5.06 -15.11
C THR A 190 2.37 3.85 -14.18
N ILE A 191 2.63 4.06 -12.89
CA ILE A 191 2.34 3.07 -11.85
C ILE A 191 1.02 3.44 -11.18
N VAL A 192 0.11 2.48 -11.10
CA VAL A 192 -1.21 2.62 -10.51
C VAL A 192 -1.44 1.58 -9.42
N ASP A 193 -2.30 1.91 -8.45
CA ASP A 193 -2.74 0.96 -7.42
C ASP A 193 -3.50 -0.23 -8.05
N THR A 194 -3.87 -1.18 -7.20
CA THR A 194 -4.61 -2.40 -7.51
C THR A 194 -5.99 -2.19 -8.12
N ASP A 195 -6.55 -0.98 -8.07
CA ASP A 195 -7.76 -0.61 -8.81
C ASP A 195 -7.50 -0.33 -10.30
N GLY A 196 -6.22 -0.29 -10.71
CA GLY A 196 -5.77 -0.08 -12.08
C GLY A 196 -5.81 1.37 -12.58
N THR A 197 -6.11 2.35 -11.71
CA THR A 197 -6.23 3.77 -12.12
C THR A 197 -5.72 4.79 -11.10
N SER A 198 -5.84 4.53 -9.81
CA SER A 198 -5.44 5.47 -8.77
C SER A 198 -3.92 5.53 -8.60
N PRO A 199 -3.36 6.67 -8.14
CA PRO A 199 -1.98 6.73 -7.65
C PRO A 199 -1.74 5.73 -6.51
N VAL A 200 -0.47 5.39 -6.28
CA VAL A 200 -0.10 4.48 -5.18
C VAL A 200 -0.29 5.19 -3.84
N LYS A 201 -1.07 4.58 -2.94
CA LYS A 201 -1.40 5.13 -1.62
C LYS A 201 -0.81 4.31 -0.47
N PHE A 202 0.06 4.93 0.31
CA PHE A 202 0.59 4.35 1.54
C PHE A 202 -0.20 4.84 2.75
N SER A 203 -1.05 3.98 3.29
CA SER A 203 -1.76 4.22 4.55
C SER A 203 -0.84 4.00 5.76
N GLY A 204 -0.94 4.85 6.78
CA GLY A 204 -0.14 4.75 8.00
C GLY A 204 1.26 5.37 7.90
N ALA A 205 1.57 6.08 6.81
CA ALA A 205 2.80 6.84 6.67
C ALA A 205 2.83 7.98 7.70
N THR A 206 3.85 8.00 8.57
CA THR A 206 3.90 8.92 9.73
C THR A 206 4.74 10.18 9.49
N ASP A 207 5.51 10.22 8.41
CA ASP A 207 6.31 11.36 7.99
C ASP A 207 5.69 12.02 6.74
N THR A 208 6.22 13.17 6.37
CA THR A 208 5.80 13.93 5.17
C THR A 208 6.86 13.93 4.09
N GLN A 209 7.98 13.25 4.31
CA GLN A 209 9.08 13.17 3.34
C GLN A 209 9.65 11.77 3.25
N TYR A 210 9.83 11.29 2.03
CA TYR A 210 10.34 9.95 1.74
C TYR A 210 11.16 9.94 0.45
N TYR A 211 12.10 9.01 0.34
CA TYR A 211 12.54 8.56 -0.99
C TYR A 211 11.58 7.48 -1.49
N ILE A 212 11.45 7.37 -2.81
CA ILE A 212 10.59 6.39 -3.46
C ILE A 212 11.46 5.36 -4.16
N VAL A 213 11.23 4.09 -3.84
CA VAL A 213 11.86 2.95 -4.51
C VAL A 213 10.85 2.24 -5.39
N VAL A 214 11.30 1.79 -6.56
CA VAL A 214 10.56 0.89 -7.44
C VAL A 214 11.40 -0.36 -7.67
N LYS A 215 10.82 -1.53 -7.37
CA LYS A 215 11.41 -2.85 -7.67
C LYS A 215 10.54 -3.59 -8.68
N HIS A 216 11.21 -4.36 -9.53
CA HIS A 216 10.58 -5.23 -10.52
C HIS A 216 11.27 -6.59 -10.49
N ARG A 217 10.56 -7.67 -10.89
CA ARG A 217 11.00 -9.05 -10.70
C ARG A 217 12.26 -9.48 -11.46
N ASN A 218 12.65 -8.74 -12.51
CA ASN A 218 13.83 -9.08 -13.31
C ASN A 218 14.62 -7.86 -13.81
N HIS A 219 14.47 -6.75 -13.10
CA HIS A 219 15.18 -5.51 -13.37
C HIS A 219 15.78 -4.97 -12.07
N LEU A 220 16.90 -4.26 -12.19
CA LEU A 220 17.53 -3.62 -11.06
C LEU A 220 16.59 -2.59 -10.43
N GLY A 221 16.33 -2.73 -9.13
CA GLY A 221 15.55 -1.76 -8.37
C GLY A 221 16.16 -0.37 -8.39
N VAL A 222 15.33 0.66 -8.35
CA VAL A 222 15.75 2.07 -8.42
C VAL A 222 15.15 2.90 -7.31
N MET A 223 15.79 4.02 -6.97
CA MET A 223 15.30 5.00 -5.99
C MET A 223 15.28 6.39 -6.61
N SER A 224 14.34 7.23 -6.15
CA SER A 224 14.34 8.66 -6.44
C SER A 224 15.67 9.31 -6.04
N ALA A 225 16.20 10.19 -6.90
CA ALA A 225 17.45 10.90 -6.63
C ALA A 225 17.35 11.88 -5.45
N SER A 226 16.15 12.39 -5.19
CA SER A 226 15.86 13.33 -4.11
C SER A 226 14.72 12.85 -3.22
N LEU A 227 14.66 13.44 -2.02
CA LEU A 227 13.49 13.34 -1.15
C LEU A 227 12.28 13.99 -1.80
N LEU A 228 11.14 13.32 -1.71
CA LEU A 228 9.83 13.86 -2.08
C LEU A 228 9.15 14.37 -0.82
N SER A 229 8.35 15.44 -0.95
CA SER A 229 7.55 16.00 0.14
C SER A 229 6.06 15.86 -0.18
N PHE A 230 5.28 15.38 0.77
CA PHE A 230 3.87 15.03 0.64
C PHE A 230 2.99 16.02 1.39
N GLY A 231 1.86 16.42 0.80
CA GLY A 231 1.06 17.56 1.30
C GLY A 231 -0.42 17.57 0.91
N GLY A 232 -1.08 16.40 0.90
CA GLY A 232 -2.54 16.27 0.72
C GLY A 232 -3.02 16.06 -0.72
N THR A 233 -2.16 16.22 -1.72
CA THR A 233 -2.39 15.74 -3.09
C THR A 233 -1.32 14.71 -3.48
N PRO A 234 -1.59 13.83 -4.45
CA PRO A 234 -0.58 12.92 -4.97
C PRO A 234 0.68 13.68 -5.39
N THR A 235 1.83 13.25 -4.87
CA THR A 235 3.13 13.81 -5.24
C THR A 235 3.61 13.12 -6.50
N ASN A 236 3.95 13.90 -7.53
CA ASN A 236 4.40 13.36 -8.81
C ASN A 236 5.90 13.08 -8.79
N TYR A 237 6.31 11.94 -9.32
CA TYR A 237 7.71 11.63 -9.59
C TYR A 237 7.88 10.89 -10.90
N ASP A 238 8.58 11.52 -11.84
CA ASP A 238 8.83 10.97 -13.17
C ASP A 238 10.32 10.65 -13.31
N PHE A 239 10.64 9.36 -13.38
CA PHE A 239 11.99 8.86 -13.58
C PHE A 239 12.48 9.07 -15.02
N THR A 240 11.57 9.19 -15.99
CA THR A 240 11.88 9.03 -17.41
C THR A 240 12.69 10.16 -18.09
N PRO A 241 12.70 11.43 -17.63
CA PRO A 241 13.33 12.51 -18.39
C PRO A 241 14.87 12.52 -18.39
N ALA A 242 15.52 11.98 -17.35
CA ALA A 242 16.97 12.07 -17.20
C ALA A 242 17.52 11.07 -16.18
N SER A 243 18.78 10.68 -16.34
CA SER A 243 19.49 9.87 -15.35
C SER A 243 19.57 10.52 -13.96
N THR A 244 19.53 11.86 -13.89
CA THR A 244 19.55 12.60 -12.62
C THR A 244 18.28 12.42 -11.79
N GLN A 245 17.24 11.76 -12.32
CA GLN A 245 16.06 11.35 -11.55
C GLN A 245 16.30 10.06 -10.75
N PHE A 246 17.42 9.38 -10.96
CA PHE A 246 17.74 8.13 -10.28
C PHE A 246 18.86 8.38 -9.26
N TYR A 247 18.72 7.82 -8.08
CA TYR A 247 19.83 7.71 -7.15
C TYR A 247 20.97 6.91 -7.82
N GLY A 248 22.21 7.43 -7.72
CA GLY A 248 23.37 6.90 -8.45
C GLY A 248 23.45 7.32 -9.93
N GLY A 249 22.49 8.09 -10.44
CA GLY A 249 22.54 8.65 -11.79
C GLY A 249 22.59 7.56 -12.87
N ASN A 250 23.48 7.74 -13.85
CA ASN A 250 23.69 6.77 -14.95
C ASN A 250 24.11 5.37 -14.48
N ALA A 251 24.60 5.20 -13.24
CA ALA A 251 24.93 3.88 -12.72
C ALA A 251 23.69 3.07 -12.31
N GLY A 252 22.59 3.75 -11.93
CA GLY A 252 21.35 3.13 -11.47
C GLY A 252 20.24 3.07 -12.53
N ALA A 253 20.50 3.53 -13.76
CA ALA A 253 19.49 3.63 -14.81
C ALA A 253 20.07 3.42 -16.21
N VAL A 254 19.20 3.23 -17.18
CA VAL A 254 19.56 3.09 -18.60
C VAL A 254 18.75 4.05 -19.46
N GLU A 255 19.39 4.63 -20.47
CA GLU A 255 18.72 5.40 -21.52
C GLU A 255 18.14 4.42 -22.55
N VAL A 256 16.83 4.16 -22.47
CA VAL A 256 16.13 3.19 -23.34
C VAL A 256 15.99 3.69 -24.78
N VAL A 257 15.94 5.01 -24.94
CA VAL A 257 16.11 5.74 -26.19
C VAL A 257 16.56 7.16 -25.84
N ALA A 258 17.18 7.88 -26.77
CA ALA A 258 17.70 9.23 -26.52
C ALA A 258 16.68 10.13 -25.79
N GLY A 259 17.05 10.58 -24.59
CA GLY A 259 16.24 11.45 -23.73
C GLY A 259 15.19 10.73 -22.87
N ILE A 260 15.10 9.40 -22.90
CA ILE A 260 14.15 8.60 -22.11
C ILE A 260 14.89 7.53 -21.33
N TRP A 261 14.64 7.50 -20.02
CA TRP A 261 15.34 6.66 -19.05
C TRP A 261 14.41 5.64 -18.39
N GLY A 262 14.98 4.53 -17.94
CA GLY A 262 14.26 3.43 -17.31
C GLY A 262 15.12 2.52 -16.43
N MET A 263 14.49 1.48 -15.89
CA MET A 263 15.12 0.44 -15.09
C MET A 263 15.93 -0.49 -15.98
N ILE A 264 17.10 -0.89 -15.49
CA ILE A 264 18.03 -1.79 -16.18
C ILE A 264 17.50 -3.23 -16.08
N ALA A 265 17.40 -3.92 -17.21
CA ALA A 265 16.99 -5.33 -17.25
C ALA A 265 18.17 -6.29 -17.02
N GLY A 266 17.89 -7.51 -16.59
CA GLY A 266 18.87 -8.61 -16.58
C GLY A 266 19.10 -9.31 -15.25
N ASP A 267 18.49 -8.81 -14.16
CA ASP A 267 18.63 -9.31 -12.79
C ASP A 267 17.54 -10.38 -12.52
N ALA A 268 17.72 -11.58 -13.07
CA ALA A 268 16.72 -12.64 -13.05
C ALA A 268 16.46 -13.19 -11.64
N ASN A 269 17.44 -13.15 -10.74
CA ASN A 269 17.25 -13.63 -9.37
C ASN A 269 16.85 -12.52 -8.39
N SER A 270 16.70 -11.27 -8.87
CA SER A 270 16.38 -10.10 -8.05
C SER A 270 17.37 -9.88 -6.89
N ASP A 271 18.65 -10.21 -7.09
CA ASP A 271 19.69 -10.00 -6.07
C ASP A 271 20.33 -8.61 -6.12
N GLY A 272 19.90 -7.79 -7.09
CA GLY A 272 20.40 -6.43 -7.28
C GLY A 272 21.67 -6.37 -8.11
N VAL A 273 22.11 -7.44 -8.76
CA VAL A 273 23.27 -7.45 -9.63
C VAL A 273 22.96 -8.22 -10.91
N VAL A 274 23.33 -7.67 -12.07
CA VAL A 274 23.27 -8.41 -13.35
C VAL A 274 24.60 -9.11 -13.56
N ASP A 275 24.66 -10.41 -13.38
CA ASP A 275 25.91 -11.17 -13.43
C ASP A 275 25.79 -12.59 -14.03
N ALA A 276 26.82 -13.41 -13.80
CA ALA A 276 26.86 -14.76 -14.34
C ALA A 276 25.77 -15.68 -13.76
N VAL A 277 25.23 -15.41 -12.58
CA VAL A 277 24.14 -16.16 -11.94
C VAL A 277 22.87 -16.04 -12.77
N ASP A 278 22.47 -14.83 -13.16
CA ASP A 278 21.27 -14.60 -13.99
C ASP A 278 21.33 -15.39 -15.29
N LYS A 279 22.49 -15.34 -15.96
CA LYS A 279 22.66 -16.07 -17.21
C LYS A 279 22.71 -17.59 -16.99
N ASN A 280 23.52 -18.04 -16.05
CA ASN A 280 23.86 -19.46 -15.95
C ASN A 280 22.76 -20.27 -15.25
N ASN A 281 22.17 -19.71 -14.21
CA ASN A 281 21.22 -20.42 -13.36
C ASN A 281 19.77 -20.18 -13.79
N PHE A 282 19.47 -19.06 -14.46
CA PHE A 282 18.14 -18.74 -14.97
C PHE A 282 18.09 -18.84 -16.49
N TRP A 283 18.68 -17.88 -17.22
CA TRP A 283 18.55 -17.82 -18.69
C TRP A 283 18.94 -19.12 -19.39
N ARG A 284 20.08 -19.72 -19.05
CA ARG A 284 20.56 -20.96 -19.70
C ARG A 284 19.61 -22.13 -19.47
N VAL A 285 18.92 -22.17 -18.33
CA VAL A 285 17.99 -23.24 -17.96
C VAL A 285 16.63 -23.01 -18.63
N GLU A 286 16.21 -21.75 -18.74
CA GLU A 286 14.91 -21.33 -19.25
C GLU A 286 14.88 -21.16 -20.78
N ASN A 287 16.02 -20.87 -21.42
CA ASN A 287 16.13 -20.59 -22.85
C ASN A 287 15.61 -21.75 -23.72
N GLY A 288 14.66 -21.42 -24.60
CA GLY A 288 13.99 -22.34 -25.51
C GLY A 288 12.80 -23.09 -24.89
N THR A 289 12.47 -22.81 -23.63
CA THR A 289 11.28 -23.39 -22.98
C THR A 289 10.06 -22.48 -23.15
N ALA A 290 8.85 -23.04 -23.02
CA ALA A 290 7.61 -22.26 -23.07
C ALA A 290 7.54 -21.28 -21.88
N TYR A 291 7.15 -20.04 -22.11
CA TYR A 291 7.04 -19.06 -21.03
C TYR A 291 5.93 -19.39 -20.03
N ASP A 292 6.24 -19.14 -18.76
CA ASP A 292 5.26 -18.94 -17.69
C ASP A 292 5.82 -17.88 -16.72
N TYR A 293 4.96 -17.30 -15.88
CA TYR A 293 5.33 -16.16 -15.04
C TYR A 293 6.36 -16.50 -13.95
N THR A 294 6.59 -17.79 -13.66
CA THR A 294 7.61 -18.22 -12.69
C THR A 294 9.03 -18.21 -13.26
N LYS A 295 9.17 -17.85 -14.55
CA LYS A 295 10.43 -17.71 -15.25
C LYS A 295 10.83 -16.24 -15.30
N TYR A 296 12.08 -15.97 -14.91
CA TYR A 296 12.55 -14.61 -14.65
C TYR A 296 13.53 -14.10 -15.71
N SER A 297 13.99 -14.94 -16.62
CA SER A 297 14.96 -14.54 -17.65
C SER A 297 14.36 -13.99 -18.96
N ASP A 298 13.03 -13.84 -19.02
CA ASP A 298 12.35 -13.07 -20.07
C ASP A 298 12.52 -11.58 -19.77
N PHE A 299 13.63 -11.00 -20.21
CA PHE A 299 14.03 -9.64 -19.85
C PHE A 299 13.31 -8.58 -20.67
N ASN A 300 12.73 -8.93 -21.82
CA ASN A 300 11.92 -8.02 -22.63
C ASN A 300 10.42 -8.19 -22.48
N LEU A 301 9.99 -9.14 -21.64
CA LEU A 301 8.60 -9.45 -21.33
C LEU A 301 7.79 -9.74 -22.61
N ASP A 302 8.39 -10.44 -23.56
CA ASP A 302 7.75 -10.80 -24.83
C ASP A 302 7.20 -12.24 -24.85
N ALA A 303 7.29 -12.95 -23.72
CA ALA A 303 6.91 -14.35 -23.54
C ALA A 303 7.72 -15.36 -24.37
N ASN A 304 8.89 -14.97 -24.88
CA ASN A 304 9.86 -15.87 -25.50
C ASN A 304 11.16 -15.81 -24.72
N LEU A 305 11.59 -16.97 -24.20
CA LEU A 305 12.84 -17.10 -23.47
C LEU A 305 13.93 -17.52 -24.45
N ASP A 306 14.68 -16.56 -25.00
CA ASP A 306 15.57 -16.85 -26.12
C ASP A 306 16.87 -16.04 -26.14
N ALA A 307 17.58 -16.08 -27.28
CA ALA A 307 18.86 -15.39 -27.42
C ALA A 307 18.74 -13.86 -27.37
N VAL A 308 17.56 -13.27 -27.59
CA VAL A 308 17.28 -11.84 -27.49
C VAL A 308 17.44 -11.38 -26.06
N ASP A 309 16.84 -12.08 -25.09
CA ASP A 309 16.98 -11.79 -23.65
C ASP A 309 18.44 -11.63 -23.24
N LYS A 310 19.24 -12.65 -23.59
CA LYS A 310 20.65 -12.67 -23.24
C LYS A 310 21.44 -11.61 -24.00
N ASN A 311 21.28 -11.53 -25.32
CA ASN A 311 22.19 -10.74 -26.15
C ASN A 311 21.89 -9.24 -26.07
N ASN A 312 20.61 -8.88 -25.96
CA ASN A 312 20.19 -7.49 -26.03
C ASN A 312 20.00 -6.86 -24.65
N PHE A 313 19.83 -7.65 -23.58
CA PHE A 313 19.61 -7.12 -22.23
C PHE A 313 20.69 -7.59 -21.25
N TRP A 314 20.73 -8.88 -20.92
CA TRP A 314 21.71 -9.38 -19.95
C TRP A 314 23.16 -9.02 -20.32
N ARG A 315 23.57 -9.25 -21.57
CA ARG A 315 24.97 -9.07 -22.01
C ARG A 315 25.43 -7.61 -21.93
N ILE A 316 24.56 -6.66 -22.26
CA ILE A 316 24.91 -5.23 -22.24
C ILE A 316 24.89 -4.65 -20.82
N ASN A 317 24.14 -5.30 -19.91
CA ASN A 317 24.00 -4.89 -18.52
C ASN A 317 24.87 -5.69 -17.55
N ASN A 318 25.52 -6.76 -18.00
CA ASN A 318 26.38 -7.59 -17.16
C ASN A 318 27.47 -6.77 -16.47
N GLY A 319 27.51 -6.85 -15.14
CA GLY A 319 28.37 -6.09 -14.25
C GLY A 319 27.71 -4.82 -13.66
N LYS A 320 26.48 -4.48 -14.06
CA LYS A 320 25.69 -3.43 -13.40
C LYS A 320 25.05 -3.96 -12.13
N SER A 321 24.85 -3.08 -11.17
CA SER A 321 24.15 -3.38 -9.91
C SER A 321 23.20 -2.24 -9.56
N THR A 322 22.18 -2.57 -8.78
CA THR A 322 21.31 -1.58 -8.17
C THR A 322 22.13 -0.59 -7.34
N GLN A 323 21.62 0.63 -7.21
CA GLN A 323 22.19 1.67 -6.37
C GLN A 323 21.39 1.83 -5.07
N LEU A 324 20.41 0.96 -4.80
CA LEU A 324 19.65 0.98 -3.56
C LEU A 324 20.60 0.83 -2.34
N PRO A 325 20.44 1.63 -1.27
CA PRO A 325 21.23 1.55 -0.05
C PRO A 325 21.05 0.27 0.77
#